data_AF-A0A267E5Z9-F1
#
_entry.id   AF-A0A267E5Z9-F1
#
_cell.length_a   1.000
_cell.length_b   1.000
_cell.length_c   1.000
_cell.angle_alpha   90.00
_cell.angle_beta   90.00
_cell.angle_gamma   90.00
#
_symmetry.space_group_name_H-M   'P 1'
#
loop_
_entity.id
_entity.type
_entity.pdbx_description
1 polymer ?
#
loop_
_entity_poly.entity_id
_entity_poly.type
_entity_poly.pdbx_seq_one_letter_code
_entity_poly.pdbx_strand_id
1 'polypeptide(L)'
;MPQTDMLEKVTIRVDFYRRGKLLYSAVSFAGYAGILTGWKPHQFAITVNERDKGNFINNIVSALQELLNGGKLYPVTMMTRLAFEQDTDFASVVSRLSSAQLIAPVYYIISGNQTDQGIVLVRTQYKTLGTNQLDQKSGKWFIVETNYDPWMPPPPGDDRRDPAIKAMNSLGQARLSLEGLFNVLSVPPVNNNHTVYTAVFSATRPATSKAVIRDSTEQQTKRINRI
;
A
#
# COMPACT_ATOMS: atom_id res chain seq x y z
N MET A 1 20.54 -5.83 -0.44
CA MET A 1 20.47 -7.14 0.28
C MET A 1 20.03 -8.15 -0.77
N PRO A 2 20.56 -9.39 -0.84
CA PRO A 2 20.38 -10.23 -2.03
C PRO A 2 18.93 -10.41 -2.51
N GLN A 3 17.97 -10.46 -1.58
CA GLN A 3 16.54 -10.55 -1.90
C GLN A 3 15.97 -9.23 -2.48
N THR A 4 16.33 -8.08 -1.92
CA THR A 4 15.94 -6.75 -2.43
C THR A 4 16.47 -6.54 -3.83
N ASP A 5 17.75 -6.87 -4.07
CA ASP A 5 18.42 -6.71 -5.36
C ASP A 5 17.76 -7.56 -6.47
N MET A 6 17.22 -8.73 -6.11
CA MET A 6 16.46 -9.57 -7.04
C MET A 6 15.10 -8.96 -7.38
N LEU A 7 14.36 -8.49 -6.37
CA LEU A 7 13.03 -7.86 -6.56
C LEU A 7 13.12 -6.57 -7.37
N GLU A 8 14.18 -5.76 -7.18
CA GLU A 8 14.46 -4.58 -7.98
C GLU A 8 14.50 -4.93 -9.48
N LYS A 9 15.22 -5.99 -9.85
CA LYS A 9 15.39 -6.43 -11.26
C LYS A 9 14.12 -6.96 -11.91
N VAL A 10 13.17 -7.46 -11.13
CA VAL A 10 11.89 -8.00 -11.64
C VAL A 10 10.71 -7.09 -11.37
N THR A 11 10.95 -5.87 -10.85
CA THR A 11 9.90 -4.87 -10.67
C THR A 11 9.43 -4.37 -12.03
N ILE A 12 8.12 -4.46 -12.26
CA ILE A 12 7.48 -4.09 -13.52
C ILE A 12 6.25 -3.23 -13.27
N ARG A 13 5.96 -2.35 -14.22
CA ARG A 13 4.63 -1.75 -14.36
C ARG A 13 3.81 -2.60 -15.33
N VAL A 14 2.58 -2.92 -14.95
CA VAL A 14 1.65 -3.70 -15.76
C VAL A 14 0.35 -2.92 -15.93
N ASP A 15 -0.07 -2.76 -17.19
CA ASP A 15 -1.35 -2.18 -17.55
C ASP A 15 -2.31 -3.32 -17.94
N PHE A 16 -3.43 -3.44 -17.22
CA PHE A 16 -4.41 -4.51 -17.39
C PHE A 16 -5.56 -4.03 -18.26
N TYR A 17 -5.83 -4.74 -19.36
CA TYR A 17 -6.87 -4.38 -20.32
C TYR A 17 -8.04 -5.36 -20.28
N ARG A 18 -9.26 -4.85 -20.49
CA ARG A 18 -10.47 -5.65 -20.72
C ARG A 18 -11.19 -5.11 -21.94
N ARG A 19 -11.40 -5.96 -22.95
CA ARG A 19 -12.04 -5.59 -24.23
C ARG A 19 -11.37 -4.36 -24.88
N GLY A 20 -10.03 -4.35 -24.92
CA GLY A 20 -9.25 -3.27 -25.52
C GLY A 20 -9.18 -1.96 -24.72
N LYS A 21 -9.83 -1.87 -23.55
CA LYS A 21 -9.79 -0.67 -22.69
C LYS A 21 -8.93 -0.91 -21.46
N LEU A 22 -8.10 0.08 -21.10
CA LEU A 22 -7.34 0.05 -19.85
C LEU A 22 -8.31 -0.03 -18.68
N LEU A 23 -8.16 -1.07 -17.86
CA LEU A 23 -8.97 -1.28 -16.66
C LEU A 23 -8.28 -0.71 -15.43
N TYR A 24 -7.01 -1.04 -15.22
CA TYR A 24 -6.18 -0.51 -14.14
C TYR A 24 -4.69 -0.71 -14.45
N SER A 25 -3.84 -0.01 -13.73
CA SER A 25 -2.38 -0.15 -13.79
C SER A 25 -1.85 -0.55 -12.41
N ALA A 26 -0.76 -1.30 -12.39
CA ALA A 26 -0.11 -1.74 -11.16
C ALA A 26 1.41 -1.72 -11.27
N VAL A 27 2.06 -1.61 -10.11
CA VAL A 27 3.47 -1.95 -9.93
C VAL A 27 3.50 -3.33 -9.28
N SER A 28 4.18 -4.28 -9.91
CA SER A 28 4.25 -5.67 -9.46
C SER A 28 5.65 -6.24 -9.70
N PHE A 29 5.82 -7.51 -9.39
CA PHE A 29 7.00 -8.30 -9.71
C PHE A 29 6.66 -9.29 -10.83
N ALA A 30 7.56 -9.50 -11.79
CA ALA A 30 7.37 -10.51 -12.83
C ALA A 30 7.16 -11.89 -12.18
N GLY A 31 6.08 -12.59 -12.57
CA GLY A 31 5.67 -13.87 -11.98
C GLY A 31 4.72 -13.75 -10.78
N TYR A 32 4.47 -12.54 -10.25
CA TYR A 32 3.53 -12.32 -9.15
C TYR A 32 2.14 -11.89 -9.66
N ALA A 33 1.12 -12.72 -9.40
CA ALA A 33 -0.23 -12.50 -9.91
C ALA A 33 -1.08 -11.54 -9.05
N GLY A 34 -0.74 -11.36 -7.77
CA GLY A 34 -1.43 -10.44 -6.88
C GLY A 34 -1.07 -8.98 -7.13
N ILE A 35 -1.84 -8.05 -6.55
CA ILE A 35 -1.57 -6.61 -6.66
C ILE A 35 -1.32 -6.02 -5.28
N LEU A 36 -0.09 -5.51 -5.06
CA LEU A 36 0.30 -4.78 -3.86
C LEU A 36 0.08 -3.28 -4.02
N THR A 37 0.37 -2.75 -5.21
CA THR A 37 0.33 -1.33 -5.52
C THR A 37 -0.33 -1.13 -6.87
N GLY A 38 -1.43 -0.38 -6.93
CA GLY A 38 -2.09 -0.10 -8.19
C GLY A 38 -3.09 1.05 -8.14
N TRP A 39 -3.54 1.46 -9.31
CA TRP A 39 -4.56 2.48 -9.48
C TRP A 39 -5.49 2.17 -10.65
N LYS A 40 -6.76 2.49 -10.44
CA LYS A 40 -7.81 2.49 -11.45
C LYS A 40 -8.01 3.93 -11.90
N PRO A 41 -7.66 4.28 -13.15
CA PRO A 41 -7.76 5.65 -13.67
C PRO A 41 -9.11 6.27 -13.37
N HIS A 42 -9.10 7.48 -12.81
CA HIS A 42 -10.27 8.28 -12.47
C HIS A 42 -11.22 7.67 -11.42
N GLN A 43 -10.84 6.60 -10.72
CA GLN A 43 -11.69 5.96 -9.70
C GLN A 43 -11.03 5.90 -8.34
N PHE A 44 -10.04 5.03 -8.16
CA PHE A 44 -9.40 4.78 -6.87
C PHE A 44 -8.01 4.20 -7.05
N ALA A 45 -7.24 4.17 -5.97
CA ALA A 45 -5.97 3.48 -5.90
C ALA A 45 -5.82 2.75 -4.57
N ILE A 46 -5.04 1.66 -4.58
CA ILE A 46 -4.87 0.75 -3.44
C ILE A 46 -3.38 0.47 -3.28
N THR A 47 -2.91 0.57 -2.04
CA THR A 47 -1.64 0.00 -1.60
C THR A 47 -1.85 -0.92 -0.41
N VAL A 48 -0.99 -1.91 -0.27
CA VAL A 48 -1.07 -2.97 0.72
C VAL A 48 0.17 -2.93 1.60
N ASN A 49 -0.01 -2.73 2.91
CA ASN A 49 1.06 -2.93 3.87
C ASN A 49 0.82 -4.19 4.69
N GLU A 50 1.90 -4.92 4.97
CA GLU A 50 1.88 -6.09 5.85
C GLU A 50 1.50 -5.68 7.28
N ARG A 51 0.66 -6.52 7.89
CA ARG A 51 0.29 -6.45 9.30
C ARG A 51 0.66 -7.77 9.96
N ASP A 52 1.87 -7.86 10.49
CA ASP A 52 2.34 -9.09 11.13
C ASP A 52 1.66 -9.27 12.50
N LYS A 53 0.60 -10.08 12.51
CA LYS A 53 -0.18 -10.45 13.69
C LYS A 53 -0.55 -11.92 13.64
N GLY A 54 -0.21 -12.64 14.70
CA GLY A 54 -0.58 -14.03 14.91
C GLY A 54 0.54 -15.01 14.57
N ASN A 55 0.23 -16.31 14.72
CA ASN A 55 1.16 -17.38 14.38
C ASN A 55 0.87 -17.84 12.94
N PHE A 56 1.86 -17.70 12.05
CA PHE A 56 1.79 -18.07 10.64
C PHE A 56 1.25 -19.49 10.41
N ILE A 57 1.64 -20.45 11.26
CA ILE A 57 1.20 -21.86 11.14
C ILE A 57 -0.29 -21.98 11.44
N ASN A 58 -0.76 -21.35 12.52
CA ASN A 58 -2.19 -21.38 12.88
C ASN A 58 -3.04 -20.71 11.79
N ASN A 59 -2.54 -19.62 11.19
CA ASN A 59 -3.22 -18.93 10.10
C ASN A 59 -3.37 -19.82 8.86
N ILE A 60 -2.34 -20.60 8.51
CA ILE A 60 -2.41 -21.56 7.39
C ILE A 60 -3.38 -22.70 7.68
N VAL A 61 -3.33 -23.29 8.87
CA VAL A 61 -4.21 -24.41 9.25
C VAL A 61 -5.67 -23.97 9.26
N SER A 62 -5.99 -22.84 9.89
CA SER A 62 -7.34 -22.27 9.88
C SER A 62 -7.78 -21.92 8.45
N ALA A 63 -6.87 -21.40 7.62
CA ALA A 63 -7.21 -21.09 6.24
C ALA A 63 -7.53 -22.33 5.40
N LEU A 64 -6.78 -23.41 5.57
CA LEU A 64 -7.05 -24.69 4.92
C LEU A 64 -8.37 -25.31 5.41
N GLN A 65 -8.63 -25.29 6.72
CA GLN A 65 -9.88 -25.79 7.28
C GLN A 65 -11.10 -25.03 6.74
N GLU A 66 -11.03 -23.70 6.67
CA GLU A 66 -12.12 -22.88 6.16
C GLU A 66 -12.36 -23.12 4.67
N LEU A 67 -11.29 -23.29 3.88
CA LEU A 67 -11.41 -23.68 2.47
C LEU A 67 -12.06 -25.07 2.29
N LEU A 68 -11.64 -26.06 3.09
CA LEU A 68 -12.20 -27.42 3.08
C LEU A 68 -13.68 -27.44 3.51
N ASN A 69 -14.08 -26.52 4.38
CA ASN A 69 -15.47 -26.34 4.82
C ASN A 69 -16.33 -25.51 3.85
N GLY A 70 -15.83 -25.22 2.64
CA GLY A 70 -16.56 -24.47 1.61
C GLY A 70 -16.53 -22.95 1.80
N GLY A 71 -15.73 -22.44 2.75
CA GLY A 71 -15.46 -21.03 2.94
C GLY A 71 -14.63 -20.44 1.81
N LYS A 72 -14.74 -19.12 1.61
CA LYS A 72 -14.00 -18.37 0.60
C LYS A 72 -12.96 -17.47 1.25
N LEU A 73 -11.76 -17.99 1.48
CA LEU A 73 -10.62 -17.19 1.89
C LEU A 73 -9.81 -16.74 0.69
N TYR A 74 -9.44 -15.47 0.69
CA TYR A 74 -8.66 -14.88 -0.39
C TYR A 74 -7.24 -14.54 0.09
N PRO A 75 -6.21 -14.87 -0.72
CA PRO A 75 -4.92 -14.22 -0.57
C PRO A 75 -5.10 -12.70 -0.63
N VAL A 76 -4.47 -11.99 0.30
CA VAL A 76 -4.62 -10.53 0.49
C VAL A 76 -4.51 -9.77 -0.83
N THR A 77 -3.44 -10.00 -1.59
CA THR A 77 -3.17 -9.28 -2.84
C THR A 77 -4.02 -9.75 -4.02
N MET A 78 -4.60 -10.95 -3.94
CA MET A 78 -5.59 -11.41 -4.92
C MET A 78 -6.95 -10.76 -4.68
N MET A 79 -7.30 -10.47 -3.42
CA MET A 79 -8.49 -9.66 -3.11
C MET A 79 -8.34 -8.23 -3.65
N THR A 80 -7.16 -7.62 -3.55
CA THR A 80 -6.87 -6.32 -4.20
C THR A 80 -7.00 -6.39 -5.72
N ARG A 81 -6.49 -7.45 -6.36
CA ARG A 81 -6.68 -7.68 -7.80
C ARG A 81 -8.15 -7.78 -8.17
N LEU A 82 -8.92 -8.56 -7.41
CA LEU A 82 -10.36 -8.71 -7.61
C LEU A 82 -11.10 -7.37 -7.49
N ALA A 83 -10.70 -6.54 -6.52
CA ALA A 83 -11.24 -5.19 -6.36
C ALA A 83 -11.00 -4.33 -7.60
N PHE A 84 -9.77 -4.29 -8.13
CA PHE A 84 -9.49 -3.57 -9.39
C PHE A 84 -10.31 -4.09 -10.58
N GLU A 85 -10.52 -5.41 -10.64
CA GLU A 85 -11.23 -6.07 -11.72
C GLU A 85 -12.76 -5.90 -11.66
N GLN A 86 -13.34 -5.70 -10.48
CA GLN A 86 -14.80 -5.72 -10.26
C GLN A 86 -15.38 -4.43 -9.70
N ASP A 87 -14.68 -3.71 -8.85
CA ASP A 87 -15.19 -2.50 -8.21
C ASP A 87 -15.05 -1.27 -9.10
N THR A 88 -16.01 -0.37 -9.02
CA THR A 88 -16.13 0.77 -9.93
C THR A 88 -15.79 2.10 -9.29
N ASP A 89 -15.79 2.20 -7.96
CA ASP A 89 -15.64 3.44 -7.22
C ASP A 89 -15.03 3.21 -5.83
N PHE A 90 -14.74 4.30 -5.11
CA PHE A 90 -14.16 4.26 -3.76
C PHE A 90 -15.04 3.50 -2.74
N ALA A 91 -16.36 3.66 -2.80
CA ALA A 91 -17.26 3.03 -1.82
C ALA A 91 -17.33 1.50 -1.98
N SER A 92 -17.41 1.02 -3.23
CA SER A 92 -17.42 -0.40 -3.56
C SER A 92 -16.12 -1.10 -3.16
N VAL A 93 -14.95 -0.50 -3.44
CA VAL A 93 -13.67 -1.06 -2.99
C VAL A 93 -13.54 -1.06 -1.47
N VAL A 94 -13.96 0.00 -0.77
CA VAL A 94 -13.91 0.04 0.70
C VAL A 94 -14.82 -1.04 1.29
N SER A 95 -16.04 -1.20 0.76
CA SER A 95 -16.98 -2.24 1.19
C SER A 95 -16.40 -3.65 1.02
N ARG A 96 -15.86 -3.97 -0.18
CA ARG A 96 -15.23 -5.25 -0.46
C ARG A 96 -14.04 -5.51 0.46
N LEU A 97 -13.12 -4.57 0.53
CA LEU A 97 -11.87 -4.72 1.30
C LEU A 97 -12.10 -4.63 2.80
N SER A 98 -13.25 -4.17 3.29
CA SER A 98 -13.59 -4.16 4.72
C SER A 98 -14.18 -5.49 5.21
N SER A 99 -14.82 -6.24 4.32
CA SER A 99 -15.62 -7.43 4.64
C SER A 99 -15.03 -8.75 4.12
N ALA A 100 -14.09 -8.67 3.18
CA ALA A 100 -13.43 -9.85 2.60
C ALA A 100 -12.85 -10.78 3.67
N GLN A 101 -13.07 -12.09 3.54
CA GLN A 101 -12.38 -13.10 4.36
C GLN A 101 -11.00 -13.36 3.74
N LEU A 102 -9.94 -13.13 4.52
CA LEU A 102 -8.55 -13.13 4.08
C LEU A 102 -7.73 -14.19 4.81
N ILE A 103 -6.68 -14.70 4.18
CA ILE A 103 -5.77 -15.67 4.81
C ILE A 103 -4.86 -15.04 5.90
N ALA A 104 -4.71 -13.71 5.89
CA ALA A 104 -3.84 -12.99 6.81
C ALA A 104 -4.38 -11.57 7.13
N PRO A 105 -4.00 -11.01 8.29
CA PRO A 105 -4.21 -9.59 8.61
C PRO A 105 -3.45 -8.67 7.63
N VAL A 106 -3.95 -7.44 7.44
CA VAL A 106 -3.38 -6.49 6.47
C VAL A 106 -3.78 -5.04 6.80
N TYR A 107 -3.00 -4.07 6.30
CA TYR A 107 -3.47 -2.70 6.12
C TYR A 107 -3.76 -2.43 4.63
N TYR A 108 -5.02 -2.13 4.29
CA TYR A 108 -5.36 -1.60 2.96
C TYR A 108 -5.41 -0.09 3.01
N ILE A 109 -4.58 0.58 2.22
CA ILE A 109 -4.57 2.04 2.08
C ILE A 109 -5.24 2.36 0.75
N ILE A 110 -6.37 3.03 0.82
CA ILE A 110 -7.26 3.27 -0.32
C ILE A 110 -7.43 4.77 -0.48
N SER A 111 -7.30 5.27 -1.71
CA SER A 111 -7.64 6.64 -2.09
C SER A 111 -8.64 6.64 -3.23
N GLY A 112 -9.57 7.59 -3.23
CA GLY A 112 -10.55 7.80 -4.28
C GLY A 112 -10.22 8.99 -5.17
N ASN A 113 -11.25 9.52 -5.83
CA ASN A 113 -11.14 10.63 -6.78
C ASN A 113 -11.81 11.92 -6.27
N GLN A 114 -12.42 11.90 -5.08
CA GLN A 114 -13.07 13.05 -4.46
C GLN A 114 -12.40 13.44 -3.12
N THR A 115 -12.74 14.64 -2.64
CA THR A 115 -12.37 15.14 -1.32
C THR A 115 -12.72 14.12 -0.23
N ASP A 116 -11.82 13.96 0.74
CA ASP A 116 -11.95 13.05 1.90
C ASP A 116 -12.12 11.55 1.58
N GLN A 117 -11.96 11.15 0.31
CA GLN A 117 -11.82 9.75 -0.09
C GLN A 117 -10.37 9.27 0.09
N GLY A 118 -9.96 9.10 1.33
CA GLY A 118 -8.70 8.46 1.71
C GLY A 118 -8.87 7.73 3.02
N ILE A 119 -8.61 6.43 3.05
CA ILE A 119 -8.84 5.58 4.21
C ILE A 119 -7.78 4.48 4.33
N VAL A 120 -7.39 4.19 5.56
CA VAL A 120 -6.66 2.97 5.91
C VAL A 120 -7.64 2.02 6.62
N LEU A 121 -7.75 0.80 6.11
CA LEU A 121 -8.48 -0.29 6.74
C LEU A 121 -7.49 -1.16 7.52
N VAL A 122 -7.61 -1.20 8.84
CA VAL A 122 -6.84 -2.11 9.69
C VAL A 122 -7.60 -3.43 9.77
N ARG A 123 -7.13 -4.46 9.06
CA ARG A 123 -7.83 -5.74 8.89
C ARG A 123 -7.26 -6.84 9.77
N THR A 124 -8.15 -7.67 10.29
CA THR A 124 -7.83 -9.08 10.58
C THR A 124 -8.23 -9.95 9.37
N GLN A 125 -8.00 -11.25 9.44
CA GLN A 125 -8.50 -12.22 8.46
C GLN A 125 -9.99 -12.02 8.16
N TYR A 126 -10.80 -11.79 9.19
CA TYR A 126 -12.26 -11.94 9.08
C TYR A 126 -13.04 -10.62 9.16
N LYS A 127 -12.44 -9.56 9.70
CA LYS A 127 -13.13 -8.28 9.92
C LYS A 127 -12.21 -7.07 9.83
N THR A 128 -12.82 -5.91 9.73
CA THR A 128 -12.15 -4.62 9.95
C THR A 128 -12.10 -4.35 11.45
N LEU A 129 -10.90 -4.17 11.98
CA LEU A 129 -10.66 -3.86 13.38
C LEU A 129 -10.82 -2.35 13.65
N GLY A 130 -10.42 -1.53 12.70
CA GLY A 130 -10.52 -0.08 12.78
C GLY A 130 -10.22 0.58 11.44
N THR A 131 -10.54 1.86 11.35
CA THR A 131 -10.31 2.67 10.17
C THR A 131 -9.61 3.98 10.54
N ASN A 132 -8.82 4.51 9.63
CA ASN A 132 -8.20 5.81 9.74
C ASN A 132 -8.48 6.57 8.44
N GLN A 133 -9.43 7.51 8.47
CA GLN A 133 -9.91 8.24 7.28
C GLN A 133 -9.44 9.70 7.28
N LEU A 134 -9.27 10.28 6.10
CA LEU A 134 -9.10 11.71 5.91
C LEU A 134 -10.33 12.46 6.42
N ASP A 135 -10.08 13.64 6.96
CA ASP A 135 -11.12 14.56 7.39
C ASP A 135 -10.56 15.97 7.32
N GLN A 136 -10.72 16.62 6.17
CA GLN A 136 -10.20 17.97 5.99
C GLN A 136 -10.86 18.99 6.93
N LYS A 137 -12.08 18.74 7.40
CA LYS A 137 -12.77 19.67 8.32
C LYS A 137 -12.10 19.70 9.70
N SER A 138 -11.57 18.56 10.17
CA SER A 138 -10.76 18.53 11.40
C SER A 138 -9.28 18.86 11.18
N GLY A 139 -8.90 19.25 9.96
CA GLY A 139 -7.50 19.55 9.60
C GLY A 139 -6.66 18.30 9.29
N LYS A 140 -7.26 17.11 9.20
CA LYS A 140 -6.59 15.86 8.89
C LYS A 140 -6.50 15.65 7.38
N TRP A 141 -5.50 16.27 6.78
CA TRP A 141 -5.29 16.30 5.32
C TRP A 141 -4.39 15.19 4.76
N PHE A 142 -3.81 14.35 5.62
CA PHE A 142 -3.04 13.17 5.21
C PHE A 142 -3.17 12.01 6.22
N ILE A 143 -2.81 10.80 5.78
CA ILE A 143 -2.68 9.62 6.62
C ILE A 143 -1.33 8.97 6.32
N VAL A 144 -0.60 8.56 7.35
CA VAL A 144 0.60 7.74 7.22
C VAL A 144 0.32 6.37 7.84
N GLU A 145 0.48 5.32 7.05
CA GLU A 145 0.50 3.94 7.53
C GLU A 145 1.82 3.27 7.18
N THR A 146 2.36 2.48 8.10
CA THR A 146 3.56 1.67 7.92
C THR A 146 3.20 0.21 8.17
N ASN A 147 3.66 -0.42 9.25
CA ASN A 147 3.45 -1.84 9.54
C ASN A 147 3.00 -2.11 10.98
N TYR A 148 2.45 -1.10 11.66
CA TYR A 148 1.95 -1.22 13.03
C TYR A 148 0.63 -0.49 13.18
N ASP A 149 -0.18 -0.84 14.18
CA ASP A 149 -1.53 -0.28 14.28
C ASP A 149 -1.48 1.24 14.53
N PRO A 150 -2.41 2.05 13.97
CA PRO A 150 -2.41 3.51 14.14
C PRO A 150 -2.47 3.99 15.60
N TRP A 151 -3.09 3.20 16.47
CA TRP A 151 -3.27 3.48 17.90
C TRP A 151 -2.14 2.92 18.78
N MET A 152 -1.11 2.31 18.19
CA MET A 152 0.06 1.81 18.90
C MET A 152 1.27 2.70 18.60
N PRO A 153 2.21 2.86 19.56
CA PRO A 153 3.48 3.52 19.29
C PRO A 153 4.31 2.70 18.28
N PRO A 154 5.23 3.34 17.54
CA PRO A 154 6.23 2.63 16.75
C PRO A 154 7.02 1.61 17.60
N PRO A 155 7.31 0.42 17.08
CA PRO A 155 8.14 -0.55 17.78
C PRO A 155 9.59 -0.06 17.92
N PRO A 156 10.31 -0.45 18.98
CA PRO A 156 11.74 -0.18 19.10
C PRO A 156 12.52 -0.70 17.88
N GLY A 157 13.29 0.18 17.23
CA GLY A 157 14.13 -0.18 16.09
C GLY A 157 13.46 -0.03 14.71
N ASP A 158 12.15 0.21 14.62
CA ASP A 158 11.46 0.55 13.37
C ASP A 158 10.43 1.67 13.57
N ASP A 159 10.91 2.91 13.59
CA ASP A 159 10.05 4.09 13.51
C ASP A 159 10.23 4.83 12.18
N ARG A 160 9.35 4.48 11.23
CA ARG A 160 9.21 5.17 9.94
C ARG A 160 8.01 6.12 9.92
N ARG A 161 7.03 5.94 10.82
CA ARG A 161 5.81 6.75 10.87
C ARG A 161 6.13 8.18 11.28
N ASP A 162 6.86 8.39 12.36
CA ASP A 162 7.07 9.75 12.88
C ASP A 162 7.96 10.60 11.96
N PRO A 163 9.04 10.07 11.36
CA PRO A 163 9.78 10.77 10.31
C PRO A 163 8.94 11.12 9.08
N ALA A 164 8.06 10.21 8.64
CA ALA A 164 7.13 10.47 7.52
C ALA A 164 6.11 11.56 7.87
N ILE A 165 5.51 11.52 9.06
CA ILE A 165 4.60 12.56 9.56
C ILE A 165 5.31 13.91 9.64
N LYS A 166 6.53 13.95 10.19
CA LYS A 166 7.34 15.17 10.26
C LYS A 166 7.61 15.74 8.86
N ALA A 167 7.96 14.88 7.90
CA ALA A 167 8.21 15.29 6.52
C ALA A 167 6.92 15.78 5.82
N MET A 168 5.77 15.13 6.04
CA MET A 168 4.47 15.60 5.54
C MET A 168 4.08 16.95 6.13
N ASN A 169 4.22 17.13 7.44
CA ASN A 169 3.97 18.41 8.10
C ASN A 169 4.91 19.52 7.57
N SER A 170 6.18 19.18 7.35
CA SER A 170 7.16 20.12 6.78
C SER A 170 6.85 20.48 5.33
N LEU A 171 6.35 19.53 4.53
CA LEU A 171 5.87 19.79 3.17
C LEU A 171 4.68 20.75 3.20
N GLY A 172 3.68 20.45 4.04
CA GLY A 172 2.45 21.22 4.19
C GLY A 172 1.48 21.05 3.02
N GLN A 173 0.18 21.15 3.31
CA GLN A 173 -0.88 20.87 2.34
C GLN A 173 -0.81 21.74 1.08
N ALA A 174 -0.46 23.03 1.21
CA ALA A 174 -0.39 23.97 0.10
C ALA A 174 0.65 23.60 -0.97
N ARG A 175 1.66 22.80 -0.63
CA ARG A 175 2.73 22.37 -1.55
C ARG A 175 2.61 20.90 -1.95
N LEU A 176 1.49 20.24 -1.62
CA LEU A 176 1.29 18.84 -1.93
C LEU A 176 1.32 18.60 -3.45
N SER A 177 2.29 17.78 -3.87
CA SER A 177 2.44 17.31 -5.24
C SER A 177 2.98 15.88 -5.23
N LEU A 178 2.90 15.17 -6.36
CA LEU A 178 3.49 13.82 -6.45
C LEU A 178 5.01 13.85 -6.25
N GLU A 179 5.68 14.94 -6.63
CA GLU A 179 7.10 15.14 -6.37
C GLU A 179 7.37 15.41 -4.88
N GLY A 180 6.58 16.27 -4.23
CA GLY A 180 6.68 16.51 -2.80
C GLY A 180 6.46 15.21 -1.99
N LEU A 181 5.48 14.40 -2.38
CA LEU A 181 5.25 13.09 -1.77
C LEU A 181 6.41 12.12 -2.03
N PHE A 182 6.99 12.12 -3.23
CA PHE A 182 8.18 11.32 -3.53
C PHE A 182 9.37 11.72 -2.65
N ASN A 183 9.54 13.01 -2.37
CA ASN A 183 10.59 13.52 -1.48
C ASN A 183 10.35 13.09 -0.03
N VAL A 184 9.11 13.15 0.46
CA VAL A 184 8.73 12.58 1.78
C VAL A 184 9.10 11.11 1.87
N LEU A 185 8.74 10.31 0.85
CA LEU A 185 9.09 8.90 0.75
C LEU A 185 10.58 8.62 0.53
N SER A 186 11.41 9.65 0.39
CA SER A 186 12.86 9.55 0.22
C SER A 186 13.64 9.88 1.49
N VAL A 187 12.98 10.35 2.55
CA VAL A 187 13.59 10.69 3.84
C VAL A 187 13.97 9.40 4.60
N PRO A 188 15.21 9.23 5.08
CA PRO A 188 15.54 8.14 6.00
C PRO A 188 14.83 8.33 7.36
N PRO A 189 14.35 7.26 8.03
CA PRO A 189 14.40 5.84 7.64
C PRO A 189 13.21 5.38 6.78
N VAL A 190 12.30 6.28 6.35
CA VAL A 190 11.16 5.96 5.48
C VAL A 190 11.66 5.25 4.21
N ASN A 191 12.67 5.83 3.57
CA ASN A 191 13.50 5.15 2.58
C ASN A 191 14.70 4.50 3.27
N ASN A 192 14.88 3.20 3.02
CA ASN A 192 15.94 2.40 3.62
C ASN A 192 16.42 1.31 2.66
N ASN A 193 17.41 0.53 3.09
CA ASN A 193 18.03 -0.55 2.34
C ASN A 193 17.12 -1.75 1.99
N HIS A 194 15.87 -1.78 2.49
CA HIS A 194 14.86 -2.79 2.11
C HIS A 194 13.87 -2.22 1.08
N THR A 195 13.94 -0.92 0.77
CA THR A 195 13.02 -0.27 -0.15
C THR A 195 13.37 -0.68 -1.58
N VAL A 196 12.47 -1.43 -2.23
CA VAL A 196 12.65 -1.91 -3.62
C VAL A 196 12.23 -0.84 -4.64
N TYR A 197 11.10 -0.20 -4.41
CA TYR A 197 10.59 0.87 -5.28
C TYR A 197 9.80 1.91 -4.49
N THR A 198 9.64 3.08 -5.07
CA THR A 198 8.74 4.15 -4.60
C THR A 198 7.71 4.43 -5.68
N ALA A 199 6.42 4.36 -5.34
CA ALA A 199 5.32 4.71 -6.23
C ALA A 199 4.52 5.88 -5.67
N VAL A 200 4.16 6.83 -6.54
CA VAL A 200 3.26 7.94 -6.22
C VAL A 200 2.23 8.05 -7.34
N PHE A 201 0.96 8.16 -6.99
CA PHE A 201 -0.13 8.12 -7.96
C PHE A 201 -1.25 9.08 -7.58
N SER A 202 -2.04 9.46 -8.59
CA SER A 202 -3.23 10.28 -8.44
C SER A 202 -4.35 9.66 -9.25
N ALA A 203 -5.46 9.28 -8.59
CA ALA A 203 -6.61 8.74 -9.29
C ALA A 203 -7.20 9.75 -10.30
N THR A 204 -7.20 11.05 -9.97
CA THR A 204 -7.71 12.12 -10.85
C THR A 204 -6.74 12.51 -11.97
N ARG A 205 -5.43 12.32 -11.77
CA ARG A 205 -4.37 12.61 -12.76
C ARG A 205 -3.51 11.36 -13.04
N PRO A 206 -4.09 10.27 -13.58
CA PRO A 206 -3.41 8.98 -13.67
C PRO A 206 -2.17 8.99 -14.55
N ALA A 207 -2.10 9.90 -15.54
CA ALA A 207 -0.92 10.08 -16.40
C ALA A 207 0.31 10.60 -15.65
N THR A 208 0.12 11.23 -14.48
CA THR A 208 1.22 11.77 -13.66
C THR A 208 1.75 10.76 -12.64
N SER A 209 1.08 9.62 -12.49
CA SER A 209 1.49 8.54 -11.60
C SER A 209 2.82 7.94 -12.06
N LYS A 210 3.76 7.74 -11.13
CA LYS A 210 5.10 7.22 -11.40
C LYS A 210 5.51 6.19 -10.35
N ALA A 211 6.34 5.25 -10.78
CA ALA A 211 7.03 4.31 -9.91
C ALA A 211 8.51 4.29 -10.30
N VAL A 212 9.39 4.31 -9.30
CA VAL A 212 10.84 4.36 -9.46
C VAL A 212 11.46 3.28 -8.61
N ILE A 213 12.25 2.40 -9.21
CA ILE A 213 13.06 1.41 -8.48
C ILE A 213 14.09 2.17 -7.64
N ARG A 214 14.26 1.77 -6.39
CA ARG A 214 15.19 2.40 -5.45
C ARG A 214 16.41 1.51 -5.35
N ASP A 215 17.52 1.96 -5.92
CA ASP A 215 18.77 1.21 -5.89
C ASP A 215 19.29 1.09 -4.46
N SER A 216 19.30 -0.13 -3.93
CA SER A 216 19.77 -0.41 -2.57
C SER A 216 21.30 -0.29 -2.43
N THR A 217 22.06 -0.35 -3.52
CA THR A 217 23.52 -0.18 -3.54
C THR A 217 23.92 1.29 -3.41
N GLU A 218 23.26 2.21 -4.13
CA GLU A 218 23.52 3.65 -4.05
C GLU A 218 23.23 4.21 -2.63
N GLN A 219 22.24 3.63 -1.95
CA GLN A 219 21.88 4.01 -0.58
C GLN A 219 22.92 3.57 0.46
N GLN A 220 23.58 2.41 0.25
CA GLN A 220 24.67 1.97 1.12
C GLN A 220 25.91 2.85 0.99
N THR A 221 26.29 3.23 -0.25
CA THR A 221 27.46 4.09 -0.50
C THR A 221 27.30 5.47 0.13
N LYS A 222 26.11 6.09 0.06
CA LYS A 222 25.84 7.39 0.69
C LYS A 222 25.89 7.34 2.22
N ARG A 223 25.69 6.17 2.85
CA ARG A 223 25.77 6.00 4.31
C ARG A 223 27.22 5.83 4.77
N ILE A 224 28.05 5.09 4.02
CA ILE A 224 29.47 4.93 4.30
C ILE A 224 30.20 6.28 4.21
N ASN A 225 29.86 7.10 3.21
CA ASN A 225 30.49 8.41 3.01
C ASN A 225 30.02 9.51 3.99
N ARG A 226 29.12 9.20 4.93
CA ARG A 226 28.60 10.13 5.95
C ARG A 226 29.01 9.74 7.39
N ILE A 227 29.81 8.69 7.55
CA ILE A 227 30.46 8.28 8.80
C ILE A 227 31.94 8.67 8.68
#